data_AF-Q31YI6-F1
#
_entry.id   AF-Q31YI6-F1
#
_cell.length_a   1.000
_cell.length_b   1.000
_cell.length_c   1.000
_cell.angle_alpha   90.00
_cell.angle_beta   90.00
_cell.angle_gamma   90.00
#
_symmetry.space_group_name_H-M   'P 1'
#
loop_
_entity.id
_entity.type
_entity.pdbx_description
1 polymer ?
#
loop_
_entity_poly.entity_id
_entity_poly.type
_entity_poly.pdbx_seq_one_letter_code
_entity_poly.pdbx_strand_id
1 'polypeptide(L)'
;MVILQKLTQKRLTNLLESTEKPLMDNIHDTLSGLRRLDIDKRWDFLHFGLTGTPAFDPAKNDPLSRAVLGEHSLEDGIDGFLGLTWNQELAATIDRLESLDRSKLRKQFSIKRL
;
A
#
# COMPACT_ATOMS: atom_id res chain seq x y z
N MET A 1 0.23 10.34 4.57
CA MET A 1 -1.08 10.07 3.97
C MET A 1 -0.87 8.94 2.98
N VAL A 2 -1.31 7.71 3.29
CA VAL A 2 -1.23 6.60 2.33
C VAL A 2 -2.53 6.57 1.55
N ILE A 3 -2.40 6.52 0.23
CA ILE A 3 -3.51 6.68 -0.69
C ILE A 3 -3.51 5.51 -1.66
N LEU A 4 -4.58 4.72 -1.67
CA LEU A 4 -4.79 3.75 -2.74
C LEU A 4 -5.37 4.49 -3.95
N GLN A 5 -4.61 4.54 -5.04
CA GLN A 5 -4.96 5.30 -6.24
C GLN A 5 -5.02 4.42 -7.46
N LYS A 6 -6.04 4.64 -8.29
CA LYS A 6 -6.11 4.01 -9.61
C LYS A 6 -5.39 4.89 -10.63
N LEU A 7 -4.33 4.35 -11.22
CA LEU A 7 -3.59 4.98 -12.30
C LEU A 7 -3.91 4.33 -13.65
N THR A 8 -3.80 5.10 -14.73
CA THR A 8 -3.77 4.56 -16.09
C THR A 8 -2.33 4.26 -16.49
N GLN A 9 -2.13 3.35 -17.45
CA GLN A 9 -0.79 3.01 -17.94
C GLN A 9 0.00 4.25 -18.35
N LYS A 10 -0.63 5.17 -19.10
CA LYS A 10 0.01 6.43 -19.53
C LYS A 10 0.56 7.25 -18.37
N ARG A 11 -0.21 7.40 -17.29
CA ARG A 11 0.24 8.19 -16.12
C ARG A 11 1.33 7.46 -15.33
N LEU A 12 1.23 6.14 -15.22
CA LEU A 12 2.26 5.33 -14.57
C LEU A 12 3.59 5.42 -15.32
N THR A 13 3.57 5.30 -16.65
CA THR A 13 4.76 5.47 -17.49
C THR A 13 5.37 6.86 -17.29
N ASN A 14 4.57 7.94 -17.36
CA ASN A 14 5.05 9.29 -17.11
C ASN A 14 5.68 9.46 -15.71
N LEU A 15 5.09 8.83 -14.69
CA LEU A 15 5.59 8.88 -13.31
C LEU A 15 6.97 8.20 -13.22
N LEU A 16 7.11 7.00 -13.79
CA LEU A 16 8.35 6.23 -13.77
C LEU A 16 9.46 6.85 -14.65
N GLU A 17 9.09 7.56 -15.72
CA GLU A 17 10.03 8.25 -16.61
C GLU A 17 10.50 9.61 -16.08
N SER A 18 9.82 10.18 -15.08
CA SER A 18 10.23 11.45 -14.44
C SER A 18 11.42 11.26 -13.49
N THR A 19 12.58 10.92 -14.03
CA THR A 19 13.79 10.51 -13.28
C THR A 19 14.62 11.67 -12.71
N GLU A 20 14.21 12.93 -12.90
CA GLU A 20 15.00 14.11 -12.47
C GLU A 20 14.89 14.44 -10.98
N LYS A 21 13.92 13.88 -10.24
CA LYS A 21 13.69 14.12 -8.81
C LYS A 21 13.23 12.83 -8.09
N PRO A 22 13.40 12.73 -6.75
CA PRO A 22 12.74 11.69 -5.96
C PRO A 22 11.25 11.59 -6.29
N LEU A 23 10.74 10.37 -6.42
CA LEU A 23 9.38 10.12 -6.91
C LEU A 23 8.34 10.72 -5.96
N MET A 24 8.65 10.66 -4.66
CA MET A 24 7.85 11.24 -3.59
C MET A 24 7.75 12.78 -3.62
N ASP A 25 8.74 13.51 -4.15
CA ASP A 25 8.74 14.98 -4.12
C ASP A 25 7.60 15.60 -4.94
N ASN A 26 7.24 14.99 -6.07
CA ASN A 26 6.18 15.48 -6.96
C ASN A 26 4.92 14.60 -6.94
N ILE A 27 4.84 13.63 -6.02
CA ILE A 27 3.79 12.61 -6.05
C ILE A 27 2.41 13.22 -5.82
N HIS A 28 2.31 14.24 -4.97
CA HIS A 28 1.03 14.90 -4.69
C HIS A 28 0.46 15.56 -5.95
N ASP A 29 1.30 16.28 -6.68
CA ASP A 29 0.91 16.99 -7.90
C ASP A 29 0.61 16.01 -9.03
N THR A 30 1.46 15.00 -9.21
CA THR A 30 1.31 13.98 -10.27
C THR A 30 0.03 13.15 -10.09
N LEU A 31 -0.32 12.87 -8.84
CA LEU A 31 -1.49 12.09 -8.48
C LEU A 31 -2.74 12.95 -8.19
N SER A 32 -2.61 14.28 -8.24
CA SER A 32 -3.72 15.19 -8.00
C SER A 32 -4.87 14.95 -9.00
N GLY A 33 -6.10 15.10 -8.51
CA GLY A 33 -7.32 14.90 -9.31
C GLY A 33 -7.67 13.45 -9.66
N LEU A 34 -6.87 12.46 -9.23
CA LEU A 34 -7.21 11.05 -9.41
C LEU A 34 -8.16 10.56 -8.32
N ARG A 35 -9.02 9.60 -8.70
CA ARG A 35 -9.88 8.91 -7.74
C ARG A 35 -8.99 8.13 -6.78
N ARG A 36 -9.22 8.37 -5.49
CA ARG A 36 -8.39 7.84 -4.44
C ARG A 36 -9.19 7.40 -3.23
N LEU A 37 -8.75 6.34 -2.57
CA LEU A 37 -9.19 6.00 -1.22
C LEU A 37 -8.21 6.61 -0.24
N ASP A 38 -8.68 7.62 0.50
CA ASP A 38 -7.94 8.28 1.56
C ASP A 38 -8.40 7.73 2.91
N ILE A 39 -7.49 7.05 3.61
CA ILE A 39 -7.75 6.49 4.94
C ILE A 39 -7.08 7.33 6.05
N ASP A 40 -6.65 8.55 5.74
CA ASP A 40 -5.96 9.46 6.66
C ASP A 40 -4.72 8.76 7.28
N LYS A 41 -4.52 8.85 8.59
CA LYS A 41 -3.42 8.20 9.33
C LYS A 41 -3.70 6.74 9.71
N ARG A 42 -4.77 6.12 9.20
CA ARG A 42 -5.17 4.75 9.61
C ARG A 42 -4.49 3.62 8.83
N TRP A 43 -3.53 3.94 7.99
CA TRP A 43 -2.86 3.00 7.11
C TRP A 43 -1.99 1.99 7.87
N ASP A 44 -1.29 2.41 8.91
CA ASP A 44 -0.49 1.50 9.73
C ASP A 44 -1.40 0.59 10.58
N PHE A 45 -2.53 1.12 11.07
CA PHE A 45 -3.56 0.28 11.72
C PHE A 45 -4.16 -0.77 10.77
N LEU A 46 -4.36 -0.43 9.50
CA LEU A 46 -4.80 -1.38 8.48
C LEU A 46 -3.73 -2.47 8.25
N HIS A 47 -2.47 -2.06 8.07
CA HIS A 47 -1.36 -3.00 7.90
C HIS A 47 -1.23 -3.93 9.11
N PHE A 48 -1.21 -3.38 10.32
CA PHE A 48 -1.14 -4.13 11.57
C PHE A 48 -2.35 -5.05 11.74
N GLY A 49 -3.55 -4.60 11.40
CA GLY A 49 -4.76 -5.42 11.50
C GLY A 49 -4.74 -6.66 10.62
N LEU A 50 -4.02 -6.62 9.49
CA LEU A 50 -3.91 -7.73 8.54
C LEU A 50 -2.68 -8.62 8.80
N THR A 51 -1.56 -8.04 9.22
CA THR A 51 -0.26 -8.73 9.33
C THR A 51 0.16 -9.01 10.78
N GLY A 52 -0.35 -8.22 11.74
CA GLY A 52 0.14 -8.19 13.11
C GLY A 52 1.51 -7.55 13.28
N THR A 53 2.02 -6.85 12.26
CA THR A 53 3.30 -6.13 12.25
C THR A 53 3.10 -4.68 11.81
N PRO A 54 3.90 -3.73 12.30
CA PRO A 54 3.87 -2.35 11.79
C PRO A 54 4.37 -2.33 10.33
N ALA A 55 3.85 -1.39 9.53
CA ALA A 55 4.23 -1.25 8.12
C ALA A 55 5.70 -0.87 7.90
N PHE A 56 6.33 -0.25 8.90
CA PHE A 56 7.77 0.09 8.87
C PHE A 56 8.70 -1.08 9.21
N ASP A 57 8.17 -2.17 9.77
CA ASP A 57 8.93 -3.41 10.02
C ASP A 57 8.07 -4.63 9.70
N PRO A 58 7.72 -4.83 8.40
CA PRO A 58 6.84 -5.91 7.99
C PRO A 58 7.58 -7.25 8.03
N ALA A 59 6.83 -8.33 8.25
CA ALA A 59 7.37 -9.67 8.10
C ALA A 59 7.89 -9.90 6.67
N LYS A 60 9.05 -10.56 6.54
CA LYS A 60 9.69 -10.81 5.23
C LYS A 60 8.76 -11.60 4.31
N ASN A 61 8.62 -11.12 3.08
CA ASN A 61 7.80 -11.73 2.02
C ASN A 61 6.33 -11.94 2.41
N ASP A 62 5.77 -11.11 3.29
CA ASP A 62 4.37 -11.21 3.69
C ASP A 62 3.44 -10.75 2.55
N PRO A 63 2.61 -11.66 2.00
CA PRO A 63 1.69 -11.32 0.92
C PRO A 63 0.51 -10.42 1.37
N LEU A 64 0.22 -10.33 2.67
CA LEU A 64 -0.76 -9.38 3.23
C LEU A 64 -0.16 -7.99 3.43
N SER A 65 1.13 -7.91 3.75
CA SER A 65 1.85 -6.63 3.75
C SER A 65 1.83 -6.00 2.35
N ARG A 66 2.17 -6.79 1.32
CA ARG A 66 2.08 -6.36 -0.10
C ARG A 66 0.68 -5.99 -0.55
N ALA A 67 -0.37 -6.58 0.03
CA ALA A 67 -1.75 -6.19 -0.28
C ALA A 67 -2.10 -4.78 0.22
N VAL A 68 -1.36 -4.24 1.19
CA VAL A 68 -1.54 -2.87 1.72
C VAL A 68 -0.53 -1.89 1.12
N LEU A 69 0.74 -2.30 1.03
CA LEU A 69 1.83 -1.42 0.62
C LEU A 69 2.06 -1.41 -0.89
N GLY A 70 1.62 -2.43 -1.62
CA GLY A 70 1.91 -2.65 -3.04
C GLY A 70 2.74 -3.91 -3.26
N GLU A 71 2.57 -4.57 -4.40
CA GLU A 71 3.35 -5.77 -4.76
C GLU A 71 4.81 -5.44 -5.11
N HIS A 72 5.06 -4.21 -5.60
CA HIS A 72 6.37 -3.66 -5.92
C HIS A 72 6.58 -2.37 -5.15
N SER A 73 7.65 -2.28 -4.34
CA SER A 73 8.06 -1.00 -3.76
C SER A 73 8.77 -0.17 -4.81
N LEU A 74 8.31 1.06 -5.00
CA LEU A 74 8.96 2.07 -5.83
C LEU A 74 9.83 3.00 -4.98
N GLU A 75 9.42 3.26 -3.73
CA GLU A 75 10.17 4.03 -2.76
C GLU A 75 9.75 3.62 -1.33
N ASP A 76 10.72 3.25 -0.50
CA ASP A 76 10.55 2.94 0.93
C ASP A 76 11.47 3.86 1.74
N GLY A 77 10.91 4.66 2.64
CA GLY A 77 11.71 5.58 3.46
C GLY A 77 10.96 6.13 4.68
N ILE A 78 11.67 6.91 5.49
CA ILE A 78 11.11 7.60 6.67
C ILE A 78 9.99 8.56 6.25
N ASP A 79 10.08 9.09 5.04
CA ASP A 79 9.16 10.09 4.50
C ASP A 79 7.86 9.48 3.91
N GLY A 80 7.79 8.15 3.79
CA GLY A 80 6.58 7.44 3.39
C GLY A 80 6.83 6.20 2.54
N PHE A 81 5.73 5.60 2.10
CA PHE A 81 5.70 4.42 1.24
C PHE A 81 5.10 4.79 -0.11
N LEU A 82 5.73 4.33 -1.19
CA LEU A 82 5.18 4.36 -2.53
C LEU A 82 5.32 2.97 -3.15
N GLY A 83 4.20 2.25 -3.22
CA GLY A 83 4.16 0.95 -3.87
C GLY A 83 3.15 0.87 -5.00
N LEU A 84 3.35 -0.14 -5.82
CA LEU A 84 2.61 -0.39 -7.04
C LEU A 84 2.11 -1.83 -7.07
N THR A 85 0.86 -2.01 -7.45
CA THR A 85 0.30 -3.32 -7.83
C THR A 85 -0.20 -3.20 -9.26
N TRP A 86 0.33 -4.05 -10.14
CA TRP A 86 -0.09 -4.04 -11.53
C TRP A 86 -1.50 -4.61 -11.69
N ASN A 87 -2.17 -4.26 -12.79
CA ASN A 87 -3.54 -4.72 -13.04
C ASN A 87 -3.66 -6.25 -13.07
N GLN A 88 -2.66 -6.95 -13.61
CA GLN A 88 -2.62 -8.41 -13.63
C GLN A 88 -2.43 -9.07 -12.25
N GLU A 89 -1.96 -8.31 -11.25
CA GLU A 89 -1.74 -8.77 -9.87
C GLU A 89 -2.93 -8.45 -8.95
N LEU A 90 -3.84 -7.57 -9.39
CA LEU A 90 -4.99 -7.15 -8.59
C LEU A 90 -5.92 -8.32 -8.25
N ALA A 91 -6.17 -9.23 -9.19
CA ALA A 91 -7.05 -10.38 -8.94
C ALA A 91 -6.53 -11.23 -7.78
N ALA A 92 -5.24 -11.59 -7.80
CA ALA A 92 -4.61 -12.36 -6.72
C ALA A 92 -4.58 -11.59 -5.39
N THR A 93 -4.44 -10.26 -5.44
CA THR A 93 -4.48 -9.39 -4.26
C THR A 93 -5.89 -9.36 -3.64
N ILE A 94 -6.93 -9.24 -4.48
CA ILE A 94 -8.33 -9.22 -4.06
C ILE A 94 -8.71 -10.58 -3.45
N ASP A 95 -8.45 -11.68 -4.15
CA ASP A 95 -8.74 -13.04 -3.67
C ASP A 95 -8.11 -13.31 -2.30
N ARG A 96 -6.88 -12.82 -2.10
CA ARG A 96 -6.18 -12.94 -0.82
C ARG A 96 -6.86 -12.17 0.30
N LEU A 97 -7.36 -10.97 0.04
CA LEU A 97 -8.07 -10.16 1.04
C LEU A 97 -9.49 -10.70 1.31
N GLU A 98 -10.18 -11.18 0.27
CA GLU A 98 -11.54 -11.73 0.39
C GLU A 98 -11.57 -13.09 1.09
N SER A 99 -10.52 -13.90 0.95
CA SER A 99 -10.38 -15.20 1.61
C SER A 99 -10.00 -15.12 3.09
N LEU A 100 -9.78 -13.92 3.65
CA LEU A 100 -9.42 -13.77 5.05
C LEU A 100 -10.56 -14.14 5.99
N ASP A 101 -10.26 -15.03 6.94
CA ASP A 101 -11.14 -15.30 8.06
C ASP A 101 -11.12 -14.12 9.06
N ARG A 102 -12.20 -13.33 9.02
CA ARG A 102 -12.40 -12.17 9.89
C ARG A 102 -12.40 -12.53 11.38
N SER A 103 -12.87 -13.72 11.74
CA SER A 103 -12.87 -14.20 13.14
C SER A 103 -11.45 -14.48 13.61
N LYS A 104 -10.62 -15.05 12.73
CA LYS A 104 -9.20 -15.28 13.00
C LYS A 104 -8.44 -13.97 13.16
N LEU A 105 -8.64 -13.01 12.24
CA LEU A 105 -8.02 -11.68 12.33
C LEU A 105 -8.38 -10.97 13.65
N ARG A 106 -9.66 -10.99 14.02
CA ARG A 106 -10.12 -10.38 15.29
C ARG A 106 -9.47 -11.01 16.51
N LYS A 107 -9.24 -12.33 16.52
CA LYS A 107 -8.55 -13.03 17.62
C LYS A 107 -7.07 -12.70 17.68
N GLN A 108 -6.42 -12.46 16.54
CA GLN A 108 -5.00 -12.11 16.46
C GLN A 108 -4.74 -10.64 16.81
N PHE A 109 -5.72 -9.77 16.55
CA PHE A 109 -5.64 -8.35 16.86
C PHE A 109 -5.56 -8.11 18.37
N SER A 110 -4.57 -7.32 18.79
CA SER A 110 -4.38 -6.95 20.20
C SER A 110 -3.91 -5.51 20.30
N ILE A 111 -4.68 -4.67 21.00
CA ILE A 111 -4.33 -3.27 21.28
C ILE A 111 -3.02 -3.15 22.06
N LYS A 112 -2.66 -4.17 22.86
CA LYS A 112 -1.39 -4.17 23.61
C LYS A 112 -0.15 -4.35 22.73
N ARG A 113 -0.34 -4.74 21.47
CA ARG A 113 0.73 -4.96 20.49
C ARG A 113 0.84 -3.81 19.47
N LEU A 114 -0.03 -2.81 19.59
CA LEU A 114 -0.02 -1.58 18.80
C LEU A 114 0.91 -0.54 19.43
#